data_AF-A0A965HIJ3-F1
#
_entry.id   AF-A0A965HIJ3-F1
#
_cell.length_a   1.000
_cell.length_b   1.000
_cell.length_c   1.000
_cell.angle_alpha   90.00
_cell.angle_beta   90.00
_cell.angle_gamma   90.00
#
_symmetry.space_group_name_H-M   'P 1'
#
loop_
_entity.id
_entity.type
_entity.pdbx_description
1 polymer ?
#
loop_
_entity_poly.entity_id
_entity_poly.type
_entity_poly.pdbx_seq_one_letter_code
_entity_poly.pdbx_strand_id
1 'polypeptide(L)'
;MTPNVENGSIDVSFNIKEGEKFYVDKIEIQGNTTTRDKVIRREIDLAPGEVFDTVREKASKRRLEGLNYFSKVETYAEETDVPNRQKLIVKVEEKGTGEVSFGAGFSSVELLTGNITVGEKNFDLQKIFQSFPPRGAGQKVRFQASIGFRSQNLNLSFTEPWFLDKPIRLDAGGYYNGASYLSQFYNQKNYGAFTGLSRRLGDDYPLNRWSTGVTYRPEYYDISNLQTDAPPYFQASTGDTFKSSLRGSVTYDGRDSFMLAHSGQYFEFGAEGAGGPLLGSENIWKIKAEFKTYHTLWREKDVIFSARVLVGLVDTYSTTEYVPVWDQLFAGGSGSIRGFDPSLGSTVNGGSVGPKQNAQPVGGGTQGVYQAEISAPFPILENRVRWA
;
A
#
# COMPACT_ATOMS: atom_id res chain seq x y z
N MET A 1 -11.78 -45.04 -11.53
CA MET A 1 -12.94 -44.30 -12.06
C MET A 1 -13.78 -45.28 -12.81
N THR A 2 -15.08 -45.34 -12.52
CA THR A 2 -16.03 -46.26 -13.15
C THR A 2 -17.19 -45.43 -13.71
N PRO A 3 -17.41 -45.42 -15.03
CA PRO A 3 -18.52 -44.69 -15.62
C PRO A 3 -19.85 -45.37 -15.25
N ASN A 4 -20.80 -44.57 -14.78
CA ASN A 4 -22.17 -44.99 -14.54
C ASN A 4 -23.05 -44.53 -15.70
N VAL A 5 -23.41 -45.50 -16.56
CA VAL A 5 -24.13 -45.25 -17.81
C VAL A 5 -25.63 -45.03 -17.62
N GLU A 6 -26.21 -45.33 -16.45
CA GLU A 6 -27.66 -45.13 -16.20
C GLU A 6 -28.01 -43.68 -15.87
N ASN A 7 -27.13 -42.96 -15.19
CA ASN A 7 -27.33 -41.59 -14.73
C ASN A 7 -26.34 -40.60 -15.37
N GLY A 8 -25.47 -41.07 -16.27
CA GLY A 8 -24.51 -40.24 -16.99
C GLY A 8 -23.42 -39.64 -16.10
N SER A 9 -23.12 -40.28 -14.96
CA SER A 9 -22.08 -39.83 -14.02
C SER A 9 -20.83 -40.72 -14.06
N ILE A 10 -19.77 -40.29 -13.37
CA ILE A 10 -18.54 -41.08 -13.19
C ILE A 10 -18.30 -41.25 -11.69
N ASP A 11 -18.13 -42.48 -11.25
CA ASP A 11 -17.75 -42.80 -9.89
C ASP A 11 -16.23 -42.74 -9.75
N VAL A 12 -15.75 -41.90 -8.83
CA VAL A 12 -14.32 -41.74 -8.54
C VAL A 12 -14.02 -42.34 -7.17
N SER A 13 -13.42 -43.53 -7.14
CA SER A 13 -12.94 -44.16 -5.92
C SER A 13 -11.50 -43.76 -5.63
N PHE A 14 -11.27 -43.12 -4.48
CA PHE A 14 -9.93 -42.81 -3.99
C PHE A 14 -9.47 -43.92 -3.05
N ASN A 15 -8.32 -44.54 -3.33
CA ASN A 15 -7.65 -45.43 -2.39
C ASN A 15 -6.47 -44.67 -1.77
N ILE A 16 -6.66 -44.22 -0.53
CA ILE A 16 -5.67 -43.43 0.19
C ILE A 16 -4.89 -44.38 1.09
N LYS A 17 -3.56 -44.44 0.89
CA LYS A 17 -2.64 -45.09 1.82
C LYS A 17 -1.80 -44.01 2.48
N GLU A 18 -1.99 -43.84 3.78
CA GLU A 18 -1.18 -42.91 4.58
C GLU A 18 0.20 -43.52 4.85
N GLY A 19 1.25 -42.72 4.66
CA GLY A 19 2.61 -43.07 5.04
C GLY A 19 2.92 -42.71 6.49
N GLU A 20 4.13 -43.02 6.95
CA GLU A 20 4.59 -42.56 8.26
C GLU A 20 4.78 -41.04 8.29
N LYS A 21 4.62 -40.44 9.48
CA LYS A 21 4.91 -39.02 9.69
C LYS A 21 6.40 -38.82 9.86
N PHE A 22 6.97 -37.87 9.13
CA PHE A 22 8.35 -37.43 9.30
C PHE A 22 8.37 -36.08 10.03
N TYR A 23 9.44 -35.84 10.77
CA TYR A 23 9.67 -34.59 11.48
C TYR A 23 10.79 -33.79 10.84
N VAL A 24 10.70 -32.46 10.91
CA VAL A 24 11.74 -31.56 10.44
C VAL A 24 12.94 -31.65 11.41
N ASP A 25 14.08 -32.14 10.95
CA ASP A 25 15.30 -32.18 11.78
C ASP A 25 15.95 -30.80 11.87
N LYS A 26 16.24 -30.22 10.71
CA LYS A 26 16.85 -28.91 10.54
C LYS A 26 16.44 -28.28 9.21
N ILE A 27 16.67 -26.98 9.11
CA ILE A 27 16.39 -26.18 7.91
C ILE A 27 17.71 -25.64 7.38
N GLU A 28 18.07 -26.09 6.19
CA GLU A 28 19.32 -25.76 5.52
C GLU A 28 19.04 -24.81 4.35
N ILE A 29 19.63 -23.62 4.38
CA ILE A 29 19.44 -22.59 3.37
C ILE A 29 20.70 -22.53 2.52
N GLN A 30 20.54 -22.61 1.20
CA GLN A 30 21.63 -22.70 0.24
C GLN A 30 21.48 -21.68 -0.88
N GLY A 31 22.60 -21.12 -1.35
CA GLY A 31 22.64 -20.19 -2.49
C GLY A 31 22.42 -18.71 -2.15
N ASN A 32 22.21 -18.36 -0.87
CA ASN A 32 22.10 -16.99 -0.38
C ASN A 32 23.49 -16.39 -0.11
N THR A 33 24.13 -15.81 -1.14
CA THR A 33 25.46 -15.20 -1.01
C THR A 33 25.39 -13.75 -0.53
N THR A 34 24.31 -13.02 -0.86
CA THR A 34 24.10 -11.62 -0.49
C THR A 34 23.05 -11.49 0.61
N THR A 35 21.94 -12.19 0.46
CA THR A 35 20.79 -12.17 1.38
C THR A 35 21.14 -12.89 2.66
N ARG A 36 20.94 -12.21 3.78
CA ARG A 36 21.17 -12.79 5.11
C ARG A 36 20.24 -13.97 5.33
N ASP A 37 20.78 -15.05 5.89
CA ASP A 37 20.02 -16.27 6.21
C ASP A 37 18.71 -15.98 6.94
N LYS A 38 18.72 -15.05 7.91
CA LYS A 38 17.53 -14.65 8.68
C LYS A 38 16.36 -14.14 7.83
N VAL A 39 16.64 -13.53 6.67
CA VAL A 39 15.61 -12.98 5.77
C VAL A 39 14.86 -14.10 5.07
N ILE A 40 15.53 -15.20 4.76
CA ILE A 40 14.92 -16.39 4.16
C ILE A 40 14.23 -17.19 5.27
N ARG A 41 14.92 -17.39 6.40
CA ARG A 41 14.44 -18.21 7.51
C ARG A 41 13.11 -17.74 8.09
N ARG A 42 12.89 -16.42 8.20
CA ARG A 42 11.63 -15.84 8.73
C ARG A 42 10.40 -16.08 7.84
N GLU A 43 10.59 -16.42 6.56
CA GLU A 43 9.49 -16.77 5.65
C GLU A 43 9.17 -18.27 5.67
N ILE A 44 9.97 -19.07 6.40
CA ILE A 44 9.78 -20.50 6.57
C ILE A 44 8.85 -20.72 7.77
N ASP A 45 7.79 -21.48 7.53
CA ASP A 45 6.69 -21.76 8.46
C ASP A 45 6.74 -23.23 8.85
N LEU A 46 7.95 -23.69 9.11
CA LEU A 46 8.25 -24.99 9.66
C LEU A 46 9.39 -24.75 10.62
N ALA A 47 9.32 -25.33 11.80
CA ALA A 47 10.40 -25.30 12.78
C ALA A 47 11.01 -26.70 12.98
N PRO A 48 12.30 -26.79 13.35
CA PRO A 48 12.89 -28.05 13.82
C PRO A 48 12.05 -28.69 14.92
N GLY A 49 11.74 -29.98 14.78
CA GLY A 49 10.91 -30.77 15.68
C GLY A 49 9.42 -30.83 15.32
N GLU A 50 8.95 -30.03 14.35
CA GLU A 50 7.57 -30.09 13.88
C GLU A 50 7.35 -31.25 12.89
N VAL A 51 6.10 -31.70 12.75
CA VAL A 51 5.70 -32.63 11.69
C VAL A 51 5.90 -31.94 10.34
N PHE A 52 6.51 -32.63 9.39
CA PHE A 52 6.70 -32.11 8.04
C PHE A 52 5.35 -31.95 7.34
N ASP A 53 4.95 -30.70 7.13
CA ASP A 53 3.71 -30.34 6.46
C ASP A 53 4.00 -29.76 5.07
N THR A 54 3.62 -30.51 4.03
CA THR A 54 3.78 -30.11 2.63
C THR A 54 2.97 -28.86 2.25
N VAL A 55 1.90 -28.55 2.97
CA VAL A 55 1.10 -27.34 2.74
C VAL A 55 1.87 -26.12 3.24
N ARG A 56 2.43 -26.20 4.46
CA ARG A 56 3.26 -25.13 5.04
C ARG A 56 4.57 -24.94 4.27
N GLU A 57 5.21 -26.02 3.83
CA GLU A 57 6.39 -25.98 2.96
C GLU A 57 6.11 -25.24 1.64
N LYS A 58 5.04 -25.60 0.92
CA LYS A 58 4.62 -24.89 -0.30
C LYS A 58 4.25 -23.43 -0.02
N ALA A 59 3.64 -23.13 1.12
CA ALA A 59 3.32 -21.76 1.50
C ALA A 59 4.58 -20.93 1.77
N SER A 60 5.61 -21.51 2.40
CA SER A 60 6.92 -20.89 2.58
C SER A 60 7.64 -20.67 1.26
N LYS A 61 7.62 -21.64 0.35
CA LYS A 61 8.14 -21.46 -1.01
C LYS A 61 7.49 -20.26 -1.70
N ARG A 62 6.16 -20.17 -1.68
CA ARG A 62 5.41 -19.04 -2.27
C ARG A 62 5.75 -17.70 -1.62
N ARG A 63 5.98 -17.66 -0.29
CA ARG A 63 6.44 -16.44 0.41
C ARG A 63 7.81 -16.01 -0.08
N LEU A 64 8.76 -16.94 -0.20
CA LEU A 64 10.11 -16.68 -0.69
C LEU A 64 10.11 -16.19 -2.15
N GLU A 65 9.30 -16.81 -3.01
CA GLU A 65 9.09 -16.35 -4.39
C GLU A 65 8.48 -14.93 -4.40
N GLY A 66 7.53 -14.66 -3.49
CA GLY A 66 6.88 -13.36 -3.32
C GLY A 66 7.80 -12.24 -2.82
N LEU A 67 8.93 -12.55 -2.17
CA LEU A 67 9.96 -11.55 -1.85
C LEU A 67 10.56 -10.93 -3.11
N ASN A 68 10.56 -11.68 -4.21
CA ASN A 68 11.15 -11.28 -5.50
C ASN A 68 12.66 -10.97 -5.40
N TYR A 69 13.37 -11.63 -4.47
CA TYR A 69 14.84 -11.56 -4.34
C TYR A 69 15.56 -12.64 -5.14
N PHE A 70 14.81 -13.67 -5.54
CA PHE A 70 15.35 -14.88 -6.15
C PHE A 70 14.78 -15.05 -7.56
N SER A 71 15.59 -15.54 -8.50
CA SER A 71 15.14 -16.03 -9.81
C SER A 71 14.48 -17.39 -9.68
N LYS A 72 14.95 -18.21 -8.74
CA LYS A 72 14.48 -19.57 -8.50
C LYS A 72 14.47 -19.90 -7.00
N VAL A 73 13.41 -20.57 -6.55
CA VAL A 73 13.29 -21.12 -5.20
C VAL A 73 12.91 -22.60 -5.31
N GLU A 74 13.73 -23.45 -4.71
CA GLU A 74 13.49 -24.89 -4.59
C GLU A 74 13.46 -25.28 -3.13
N THR A 75 12.47 -26.07 -2.76
CA THR A 75 12.26 -26.58 -1.42
C THR A 75 12.00 -28.08 -1.53
N TYR A 76 12.75 -28.87 -0.79
CA TYR A 76 12.60 -30.33 -0.78
C TYR A 76 13.11 -30.90 0.54
N ALA A 77 12.55 -32.05 0.91
CA ALA A 77 13.02 -32.82 2.05
C ALA A 77 14.14 -33.76 1.61
N GLU A 78 15.16 -33.90 2.44
CA GLU A 78 16.24 -34.86 2.27
C GLU A 78 16.36 -35.70 3.54
N GLU A 79 16.62 -37.00 3.38
CA GLU A 79 16.75 -37.92 4.50
C GLU A 79 17.94 -37.55 5.39
N THR A 80 17.82 -37.88 6.68
CA THR A 80 18.90 -37.74 7.65
C THR A 80 19.26 -39.11 8.21
N ASP A 81 20.39 -39.18 8.90
CA ASP A 81 20.81 -40.41 9.58
C ASP A 81 19.87 -40.82 10.73
N VAL A 82 18.93 -39.94 11.12
CA VAL A 82 17.94 -40.19 12.17
C VAL A 82 16.64 -40.70 11.52
N PRO A 83 16.16 -41.91 11.89
CA PRO A 83 14.89 -42.43 11.40
C PRO A 83 13.72 -41.48 11.67
N ASN A 84 12.78 -41.41 10.71
CA ASN A 84 11.59 -40.54 10.76
C ASN A 84 11.89 -39.04 10.89
N ARG A 85 13.10 -38.62 10.50
CA ARG A 85 13.50 -37.22 10.42
C ARG A 85 14.09 -36.88 9.06
N GLN A 86 13.70 -35.72 8.55
CA GLN A 86 14.18 -35.19 7.28
C GLN A 86 14.63 -33.74 7.46
N LYS A 87 15.69 -33.34 6.77
CA LYS A 87 16.09 -31.94 6.69
C LYS A 87 15.32 -31.25 5.57
N LEU A 88 14.86 -30.04 5.83
CA LEU A 88 14.27 -29.18 4.81
C LEU A 88 15.39 -28.39 4.12
N ILE A 89 15.64 -28.68 2.86
CA ILE A 89 16.54 -27.90 2.01
C ILE A 89 15.76 -26.78 1.36
N VAL A 90 16.25 -25.54 1.53
CA VAL A 90 15.75 -24.35 0.86
C VAL A 90 16.87 -23.80 0.00
N LYS A 91 16.82 -24.11 -1.29
CA LYS A 91 17.81 -23.67 -2.27
C LYS A 91 17.28 -22.48 -3.04
N VAL A 92 18.02 -21.38 -3.02
CA VAL A 92 17.66 -20.13 -3.70
C VAL A 92 18.73 -19.73 -4.70
N GLU A 93 18.30 -19.09 -5.77
CA GLU A 93 19.18 -18.44 -6.74
C GLU A 93 18.89 -16.94 -6.70
N GLU A 94 19.84 -16.14 -6.21
CA GLU A 94 19.67 -14.69 -6.06
C GLU A 94 19.66 -13.96 -7.41
N LYS A 95 18.83 -12.93 -7.52
CA LYS A 95 18.78 -12.03 -8.68
C LYS A 95 18.95 -10.57 -8.28
N GLY A 96 19.09 -9.70 -9.28
CA GLY A 96 19.09 -8.25 -9.06
C GLY A 96 17.79 -7.76 -8.41
N THR A 97 17.91 -7.09 -7.27
CA THR A 97 16.78 -6.57 -6.47
C THR A 97 16.58 -5.06 -6.57
N GLY A 98 17.46 -4.38 -7.31
CA GLY A 98 17.32 -2.96 -7.62
C GLY A 98 16.18 -2.71 -8.60
N GLU A 99 15.47 -1.61 -8.41
CA GLU A 99 14.45 -1.11 -9.33
C GLU A 99 14.84 0.27 -9.83
N VAL A 100 14.74 0.46 -11.15
CA VAL A 100 14.81 1.77 -11.79
C VAL A 100 13.66 1.82 -12.79
N SER A 101 12.80 2.82 -12.67
CA SER A 101 11.77 3.08 -13.66
C SER A 101 11.68 4.56 -13.95
N PHE A 102 11.53 4.89 -15.22
CA PHE A 102 11.28 6.24 -15.69
C PHE A 102 9.99 6.25 -16.50
N GLY A 103 9.27 7.37 -16.46
CA GLY A 103 8.04 7.53 -17.22
C GLY A 103 7.73 8.99 -17.46
N ALA A 104 6.94 9.28 -18.49
CA ALA A 104 6.40 10.61 -18.74
C ALA A 104 4.89 10.50 -18.93
N GLY A 105 4.15 11.49 -18.45
CA GLY A 105 2.70 11.58 -18.57
C GLY A 105 2.28 12.97 -19.02
N PHE A 106 1.14 13.06 -19.70
CA PHE A 106 0.50 14.31 -20.06
C PHE A 106 -0.91 14.37 -19.48
N SER A 107 -1.27 15.46 -18.81
CA SER A 107 -2.63 15.68 -18.29
C SER A 107 -3.10 17.11 -18.55
N SER A 108 -4.42 17.32 -18.51
CA SER A 108 -5.00 18.66 -18.63
C SER A 108 -4.61 19.60 -17.49
N VAL A 109 -4.29 19.06 -16.31
CA VAL A 109 -3.98 19.83 -15.09
C VAL A 109 -2.48 20.12 -14.99
N GLU A 110 -1.64 19.09 -15.15
CA GLU A 110 -0.19 19.18 -14.91
C GLU A 110 0.63 19.35 -16.21
N LEU A 111 -0.01 19.29 -17.38
CA LEU A 111 0.65 19.22 -18.68
C LEU A 111 1.65 18.05 -18.69
N LEU A 112 2.90 18.27 -19.10
CA LEU A 112 3.94 17.25 -19.10
C LEU A 112 4.52 17.05 -17.69
N THR A 113 4.58 15.77 -17.27
CA THR A 113 5.21 15.34 -16.01
C THR A 113 6.18 14.20 -16.28
N GLY A 114 7.41 14.32 -15.79
CA GLY A 114 8.39 13.24 -15.76
C GLY A 114 8.42 12.56 -14.40
N ASN A 115 8.61 11.25 -14.39
CA ASN A 115 8.66 10.42 -13.18
C ASN A 115 9.92 9.56 -13.21
N ILE A 116 10.64 9.53 -12.09
CA ILE A 116 11.77 8.65 -11.85
C ILE A 116 11.54 7.94 -10.52
N THR A 117 11.77 6.64 -10.52
CA THR A 117 11.78 5.81 -9.33
C THR A 117 13.08 5.03 -9.32
N VAL A 118 13.76 5.07 -8.18
CA VAL A 118 14.96 4.27 -7.92
C VAL A 118 14.77 3.60 -6.57
N GLY A 119 15.06 2.31 -6.46
CA GLY A 119 14.90 1.59 -5.21
C GLY A 119 15.71 0.31 -5.13
N GLU A 120 15.76 -0.25 -3.93
CA GLU A 120 16.41 -1.52 -3.62
C GLU A 120 15.51 -2.30 -2.67
N LYS A 121 15.05 -3.48 -3.10
CA LYS A 121 14.06 -4.29 -2.36
C LYS A 121 14.68 -5.17 -1.29
N ASN A 122 15.99 -5.40 -1.33
CA ASN A 122 16.77 -6.19 -0.37
C ASN A 122 17.92 -5.34 0.21
N PHE A 123 17.62 -4.12 0.61
CA PHE A 123 18.56 -3.16 1.19
C PHE A 123 19.11 -3.64 2.54
N ASP A 124 20.29 -3.17 2.90
CA ASP A 124 20.93 -3.45 4.19
C ASP A 124 21.55 -2.18 4.78
N LEU A 125 20.80 -1.50 5.64
CA LEU A 125 21.22 -0.25 6.28
C LEU A 125 22.54 -0.38 7.03
N GLN A 126 22.85 -1.56 7.60
CA GLN A 126 24.09 -1.77 8.34
C GLN A 126 25.33 -1.81 7.43
N LYS A 127 25.15 -2.08 6.13
CA LYS A 127 26.22 -2.14 5.15
C LYS A 127 26.39 -0.87 4.34
N ILE A 128 25.70 0.22 4.67
CA ILE A 128 25.69 1.46 3.87
C ILE A 128 27.10 2.05 3.64
N PHE A 129 28.03 1.83 4.56
CA PHE A 129 29.44 2.25 4.45
C PHE A 129 30.41 1.09 4.14
N GLN A 130 29.91 -0.13 3.92
CA GLN A 130 30.72 -1.35 3.74
C GLN A 130 30.64 -1.91 2.32
N SER A 131 29.49 -1.79 1.65
CA SER A 131 29.26 -2.36 0.32
C SER A 131 28.31 -1.48 -0.49
N PHE A 132 28.55 -1.34 -1.79
CA PHE A 132 27.65 -0.61 -2.70
C PHE A 132 27.20 -1.49 -3.88
N PRO A 133 25.89 -1.60 -4.13
CA PRO A 133 24.78 -1.15 -3.28
C PRO A 133 24.70 -1.99 -1.99
N PRO A 134 24.32 -1.39 -0.85
CA PRO A 134 24.22 -2.10 0.42
C PRO A 134 23.00 -3.03 0.43
N ARG A 135 23.25 -4.34 0.39
CA ARG A 135 22.23 -5.38 0.22
C ARG A 135 22.34 -6.51 1.24
N GLY A 136 21.17 -7.11 1.53
CA GLY A 136 21.05 -8.40 2.18
C GLY A 136 20.14 -8.47 3.41
N ALA A 137 19.65 -7.36 3.96
CA ALA A 137 18.83 -7.38 5.18
C ALA A 137 17.31 -7.48 4.93
N GLY A 138 16.87 -7.54 3.66
CA GLY A 138 15.45 -7.58 3.33
C GLY A 138 14.70 -6.27 3.62
N GLN A 139 15.43 -5.17 3.85
CA GLN A 139 14.87 -3.83 3.97
C GLN A 139 14.56 -3.29 2.58
N LYS A 140 13.68 -2.28 2.50
CA LYS A 140 13.36 -1.63 1.24
C LYS A 140 13.71 -0.16 1.35
N VAL A 141 14.44 0.36 0.37
CA VAL A 141 14.60 1.82 0.20
C VAL A 141 14.10 2.19 -1.18
N ARG A 142 13.33 3.27 -1.27
CA ARG A 142 12.73 3.72 -2.52
C ARG A 142 12.66 5.23 -2.55
N PHE A 143 13.28 5.79 -3.58
CA PHE A 143 13.23 7.20 -3.94
C PHE A 143 12.32 7.39 -5.16
N GLN A 144 11.49 8.42 -5.10
CA GLN A 144 10.55 8.84 -6.12
C GLN A 144 10.72 10.32 -6.38
N ALA A 145 10.81 10.68 -7.65
CA ALA A 145 10.76 12.06 -8.10
C ALA A 145 9.76 12.18 -9.25
N SER A 146 8.74 13.01 -9.07
CA SER A 146 7.76 13.37 -10.08
C SER A 146 7.84 14.88 -10.30
N ILE A 147 8.33 15.29 -11.46
CA ILE A 147 8.58 16.70 -11.79
C ILE A 147 7.72 17.08 -12.99
N GLY A 148 6.82 18.02 -12.79
CA GLY A 148 6.01 18.66 -13.83
C GLY A 148 6.19 20.17 -13.82
N PHE A 149 5.52 20.86 -14.73
CA PHE A 149 5.59 22.32 -14.82
C PHE A 149 4.92 23.04 -13.63
N ARG A 150 3.90 22.42 -13.02
CA ARG A 150 3.10 23.00 -11.93
C ARG A 150 3.19 22.21 -10.62
N SER A 151 3.89 21.08 -10.61
CA SER A 151 4.07 20.26 -9.42
C SER A 151 5.45 19.60 -9.37
N GLN A 152 5.91 19.38 -8.15
CA GLN A 152 7.15 18.68 -7.84
C GLN A 152 6.89 17.82 -6.62
N ASN A 153 7.00 16.50 -6.77
CA ASN A 153 6.83 15.56 -5.67
C ASN A 153 8.11 14.74 -5.54
N LEU A 154 8.76 14.82 -4.39
CA LEU A 154 9.92 14.02 -4.03
C LEU A 154 9.53 13.17 -2.81
N ASN A 155 9.84 11.88 -2.84
CA ASN A 155 9.53 10.97 -1.74
C ASN A 155 10.66 9.96 -1.55
N LEU A 156 11.21 9.91 -0.35
CA LEU A 156 12.15 8.92 0.10
C LEU A 156 11.49 8.06 1.17
N SER A 157 11.47 6.75 0.97
CA SER A 157 10.87 5.80 1.89
C SER A 157 11.84 4.67 2.21
N PHE A 158 11.85 4.28 3.47
CA PHE A 158 12.54 3.14 4.03
C PHE A 158 11.53 2.25 4.75
N THR A 159 11.61 0.95 4.52
CA THR A 159 10.75 -0.05 5.17
C THR A 159 11.59 -1.19 5.71
N GLU A 160 11.46 -1.47 7.02
CA GLU A 160 11.95 -2.68 7.67
C GLU A 160 10.74 -3.59 7.95
N PRO A 161 10.53 -4.68 7.19
CA PRO A 161 9.34 -5.52 7.34
C PRO A 161 9.30 -6.33 8.65
N TRP A 162 10.46 -6.57 9.28
CA TRP A 162 10.56 -7.35 10.52
C TRP A 162 11.33 -6.59 11.60
N PHE A 163 10.77 -5.47 12.04
CA PHE A 163 11.38 -4.62 13.06
C PHE A 163 11.51 -5.37 14.39
N LEU A 164 12.71 -5.32 14.97
CA LEU A 164 13.08 -6.08 16.18
C LEU A 164 12.88 -7.60 16.04
N ASP A 165 13.06 -8.12 14.81
CA ASP A 165 12.86 -9.53 14.45
C ASP A 165 11.44 -10.05 14.77
N LYS A 166 10.46 -9.14 14.80
CA LYS A 166 9.02 -9.43 14.95
C LYS A 166 8.30 -9.08 13.66
N PRO A 167 7.11 -9.67 13.36
CA PRO A 167 6.29 -9.32 12.20
C PRO A 167 5.60 -7.95 12.39
N ILE A 168 6.40 -6.93 12.65
CA ILE A 168 6.04 -5.52 12.81
C ILE A 168 6.83 -4.79 11.72
N ARG A 169 6.12 -4.16 10.79
CA ARG A 169 6.72 -3.34 9.75
C ARG A 169 6.97 -1.94 10.29
N LEU A 170 8.22 -1.50 10.26
CA LEU A 170 8.62 -0.11 10.46
C LEU A 170 8.71 0.56 9.10
N ASP A 171 7.97 1.65 8.93
CA ASP A 171 8.08 2.55 7.79
C ASP A 171 8.67 3.88 8.28
N ALA A 172 9.63 4.44 7.55
CA ALA A 172 10.20 5.74 7.82
C ALA A 172 10.53 6.45 6.51
N GLY A 173 10.47 7.78 6.49
CA GLY A 173 10.77 8.50 5.26
C GLY A 173 10.56 9.99 5.37
N GLY A 174 10.76 10.63 4.23
CA GLY A 174 10.55 12.06 4.07
C GLY A 174 10.07 12.37 2.67
N TYR A 175 9.33 13.45 2.54
CA TYR A 175 8.76 13.87 1.28
C TYR A 175 8.75 15.40 1.16
N TYR A 176 8.67 15.86 -0.08
CA TYR A 176 8.46 17.24 -0.46
C TYR A 176 7.40 17.25 -1.56
N ASN A 177 6.36 18.04 -1.39
CA ASN A 177 5.33 18.28 -2.38
C ASN A 177 5.24 19.79 -2.59
N GLY A 178 5.56 20.24 -3.80
CA GLY A 178 5.31 21.61 -4.25
C GLY A 178 4.25 21.59 -5.33
N ALA A 179 3.24 22.43 -5.21
CA ALA A 179 2.20 22.56 -6.23
C ALA A 179 1.69 23.99 -6.32
N SER A 180 1.59 24.49 -7.55
CA SER A 180 1.05 25.82 -7.88
C SER A 180 -0.34 25.77 -8.52
N TYR A 181 -0.96 24.58 -8.58
CA TYR A 181 -2.31 24.40 -9.13
C TYR A 181 -3.36 24.07 -8.07
N LEU A 182 -2.98 23.82 -6.81
CA LEU A 182 -3.93 23.42 -5.76
C LEU A 182 -4.93 24.53 -5.41
N SER A 183 -4.57 25.77 -5.69
CA SER A 183 -5.44 26.93 -5.55
C SER A 183 -5.04 27.97 -6.58
N GLN A 184 -6.03 28.72 -7.09
CA GLN A 184 -5.74 29.91 -7.88
C GLN A 184 -5.22 31.07 -7.02
N PHE A 185 -5.39 30.99 -5.70
CA PHE A 185 -5.08 32.07 -4.77
C PHE A 185 -3.71 31.95 -4.11
N TYR A 186 -3.09 30.77 -4.07
CA TYR A 186 -1.82 30.57 -3.38
C TYR A 186 -1.02 29.41 -3.98
N ASN A 187 0.29 29.45 -3.76
CA ASN A 187 1.19 28.33 -4.00
C ASN A 187 1.43 27.56 -2.69
N GLN A 188 1.37 26.24 -2.77
CA GLN A 188 1.65 25.38 -1.62
C GLN A 188 2.98 24.67 -1.80
N LYS A 189 3.78 24.67 -0.75
CA LYS A 189 4.88 23.73 -0.58
C LYS A 189 4.74 23.08 0.78
N ASN A 190 4.88 21.77 0.85
CA ASN A 190 4.97 21.07 2.11
C ASN A 190 6.08 20.04 2.07
N TYR A 191 6.83 19.96 3.15
CA TYR A 191 7.80 18.91 3.36
C TYR A 191 7.57 18.30 4.73
N GLY A 192 7.71 17.00 4.80
CA GLY A 192 7.41 16.26 6.01
C GLY A 192 8.28 15.04 6.13
N ALA A 193 8.31 14.50 7.34
CA ALA A 193 8.84 13.19 7.62
C ALA A 193 7.73 12.32 8.15
N PHE A 194 7.94 11.02 8.13
CA PHE A 194 7.05 10.09 8.80
C PHE A 194 7.83 8.94 9.41
N THR A 195 7.30 8.41 10.49
CA THR A 195 7.68 7.10 11.00
C THR A 195 6.43 6.38 11.48
N GLY A 196 6.31 5.09 11.17
CA GLY A 196 5.14 4.32 11.53
C GLY A 196 5.46 2.86 11.78
N LEU A 197 4.68 2.26 12.67
CA LEU A 197 4.69 0.85 12.95
C LEU A 197 3.37 0.27 12.49
N SER A 198 3.39 -0.87 11.79
CA SER A 198 2.19 -1.61 11.43
C SER A 198 2.39 -3.10 11.59
N ARG A 199 1.32 -3.81 11.92
CA ARG A 199 1.33 -5.26 12.09
C ARG A 199 0.04 -5.84 11.53
N ARG A 200 0.15 -6.98 10.85
CA ARG A 200 -1.00 -7.82 10.54
C ARG A 200 -1.43 -8.56 11.80
N LEU A 201 -2.73 -8.56 12.09
CA LEU A 201 -3.28 -9.25 13.24
C LEU A 201 -3.37 -10.75 12.94
N GLY A 202 -3.38 -11.58 13.98
CA GLY A 202 -3.48 -13.05 13.93
C GLY A 202 -2.23 -13.78 13.41
N ASP A 203 -2.11 -15.03 13.83
CA ASP A 203 -0.96 -15.88 13.53
C ASP A 203 -1.18 -16.74 12.27
N ASP A 204 -2.43 -16.85 11.79
CA ASP A 204 -2.82 -17.61 10.61
C ASP A 204 -2.56 -16.82 9.31
N TYR A 205 -1.30 -16.49 9.03
CA TYR A 205 -0.92 -15.97 7.72
C TYR A 205 -1.03 -17.09 6.67
N PRO A 206 -1.84 -16.97 5.59
CA PRO A 206 -2.40 -15.75 4.99
C PRO A 206 -3.91 -15.51 5.22
N LEU A 207 -4.55 -16.25 6.12
CA LEU A 207 -6.00 -16.19 6.37
C LEU A 207 -6.41 -14.89 7.08
N ASN A 208 -5.61 -14.38 8.01
CA ASN A 208 -5.93 -13.11 8.65
C ASN A 208 -5.58 -11.91 7.76
N ARG A 209 -6.62 -11.14 7.44
CA ARG A 209 -6.65 -10.01 6.51
C ARG A 209 -6.66 -8.66 7.21
N TRP A 210 -6.72 -8.65 8.54
CA TRP A 210 -6.69 -7.46 9.36
C TRP A 210 -5.26 -6.99 9.61
N SER A 211 -5.06 -5.68 9.61
CA SER A 211 -3.83 -5.02 10.01
C SER A 211 -4.13 -3.75 10.77
N THR A 212 -3.21 -3.37 11.64
CA THR A 212 -3.27 -2.10 12.36
C THR A 212 -1.94 -1.38 12.25
N GLY A 213 -1.97 -0.06 12.35
CA GLY A 213 -0.76 0.74 12.36
C GLY A 213 -0.94 2.06 13.08
N VAL A 214 0.20 2.62 13.48
CA VAL A 214 0.32 3.96 14.03
C VAL A 214 1.41 4.67 13.26
N THR A 215 1.17 5.90 12.83
CA THR A 215 2.13 6.71 12.08
C THR A 215 2.21 8.10 12.67
N TYR A 216 3.41 8.52 13.03
CA TYR A 216 3.74 9.88 13.40
C TYR A 216 4.25 10.64 12.18
N ARG A 217 3.76 11.87 11.98
CA ARG A 217 4.08 12.71 10.83
C ARG A 217 4.20 14.18 11.25
N PRO A 218 5.44 14.69 11.39
CA PRO A 218 5.74 16.11 11.38
C PRO A 218 5.80 16.62 9.93
N GLU A 219 5.17 17.75 9.68
CA GLU A 219 5.03 18.36 8.36
C GLU A 219 5.03 19.88 8.48
N TYR A 220 5.75 20.53 7.58
CA TYR A 220 5.76 21.98 7.45
C TYR A 220 5.04 22.38 6.17
N TYR A 221 4.15 23.35 6.26
CA TYR A 221 3.43 23.96 5.15
C TYR A 221 3.91 25.40 4.97
N ASP A 222 4.35 25.72 3.76
CA ASP A 222 4.67 27.06 3.27
C ASP A 222 3.60 27.44 2.24
N ILE A 223 2.85 28.48 2.58
CA ILE A 223 1.80 29.07 1.75
C ILE A 223 2.28 30.43 1.29
N SER A 224 2.57 30.52 0.00
CA SER A 224 3.16 31.72 -0.62
C SER A 224 2.28 32.27 -1.74
N ASN A 225 2.54 33.52 -2.12
CA ASN A 225 1.82 34.24 -3.19
C ASN A 225 0.30 34.28 -3.00
N LEU A 226 -0.16 34.53 -1.76
CA LEU A 226 -1.58 34.74 -1.50
C LEU A 226 -2.09 35.97 -2.27
N GLN A 227 -3.11 35.78 -3.10
CA GLN A 227 -3.77 36.88 -3.79
C GLN A 227 -4.60 37.72 -2.80
N THR A 228 -4.59 39.05 -2.97
CA THR A 228 -5.23 40.00 -2.07
C THR A 228 -6.77 39.94 -2.09
N ASP A 229 -7.34 39.41 -3.16
CA ASP A 229 -8.77 39.17 -3.34
C ASP A 229 -9.20 37.76 -2.93
N ALA A 230 -8.30 36.96 -2.34
CA ALA A 230 -8.62 35.64 -1.83
C ALA A 230 -9.76 35.71 -0.79
N PRO A 231 -10.71 34.77 -0.77
CA PRO A 231 -11.77 34.75 0.24
C PRO A 231 -11.21 34.71 1.67
N PRO A 232 -11.91 35.26 2.67
CA PRO A 232 -11.42 35.35 4.05
C PRO A 232 -10.91 34.02 4.62
N TYR A 233 -11.49 32.90 4.22
CA TYR A 233 -11.07 31.57 4.67
C TYR A 233 -9.65 31.19 4.20
N PHE A 234 -9.32 31.53 2.95
CA PHE A 234 -7.97 31.35 2.42
C PHE A 234 -6.99 32.32 3.06
N GLN A 235 -7.43 33.56 3.34
CA GLN A 235 -6.60 34.55 4.05
C GLN A 235 -6.27 34.10 5.48
N ALA A 236 -7.24 33.50 6.17
CA ALA A 236 -7.00 32.92 7.49
C ALA A 236 -6.01 31.75 7.40
N SER A 237 -6.14 30.88 6.40
CA SER A 237 -5.24 29.73 6.20
C SER A 237 -3.88 30.11 5.59
N THR A 238 -3.27 31.22 6.00
CA THR A 238 -1.97 31.66 5.47
C THR A 238 -0.85 31.64 6.49
N GLY A 239 0.37 31.57 5.94
CA GLY A 239 1.59 31.55 6.71
C GLY A 239 2.17 30.17 6.92
N ASP A 240 3.38 30.19 7.44
CA ASP A 240 4.18 29.02 7.72
C ASP A 240 3.59 28.23 8.90
N THR A 241 3.21 26.99 8.62
CA THR A 241 2.53 26.14 9.60
C THR A 241 3.31 24.87 9.83
N PHE A 242 3.64 24.59 11.09
CA PHE A 242 4.18 23.30 11.49
C PHE A 242 3.06 22.43 12.06
N LYS A 243 2.70 21.38 11.33
CA LYS A 243 1.73 20.37 11.74
C LYS A 243 2.47 19.13 12.22
N SER A 244 2.14 18.68 13.42
CA SER A 244 2.65 17.44 13.98
C SER A 244 1.49 16.54 14.33
N SER A 245 1.43 15.35 13.73
CA SER A 245 0.25 14.48 13.75
C SER A 245 0.59 13.03 14.08
N LEU A 246 -0.36 12.37 14.76
CA LEU A 246 -0.33 10.94 15.04
C LEU A 246 -1.60 10.31 14.48
N ARG A 247 -1.45 9.34 13.57
CA ARG A 247 -2.55 8.61 12.96
C ARG A 247 -2.53 7.16 13.37
N GLY A 248 -3.62 6.68 13.95
CA GLY A 248 -3.92 5.25 14.10
C GLY A 248 -4.79 4.76 12.94
N SER A 249 -4.57 3.53 12.49
CA SER A 249 -5.38 2.91 11.45
C SER A 249 -5.64 1.42 11.67
N VAL A 250 -6.78 0.96 11.15
CA VAL A 250 -7.15 -0.45 11.05
C VAL A 250 -7.61 -0.70 9.63
N THR A 251 -7.08 -1.76 9.01
CA THR A 251 -7.36 -2.12 7.63
C THR A 251 -7.70 -3.60 7.54
N TYR A 252 -8.76 -3.94 6.80
CA TYR A 252 -9.08 -5.28 6.35
C TYR A 252 -8.94 -5.33 4.83
N ASP A 253 -8.09 -6.21 4.30
CA ASP A 253 -7.97 -6.42 2.85
C ASP A 253 -8.24 -7.88 2.51
N GLY A 254 -9.47 -8.15 2.08
CA GLY A 254 -9.91 -9.46 1.63
C GLY A 254 -10.13 -9.59 0.13
N ARG A 255 -9.57 -8.67 -0.66
CA ARG A 255 -9.62 -8.72 -2.12
C ARG A 255 -8.75 -9.87 -2.63
N ASP A 256 -9.18 -10.47 -3.72
CA ASP A 256 -8.41 -11.51 -4.42
C ASP A 256 -7.15 -10.97 -5.13
N SER A 257 -7.21 -9.72 -5.61
CA SER A 257 -6.09 -9.03 -6.24
C SER A 257 -6.07 -7.56 -5.82
N PHE A 258 -4.87 -7.03 -5.57
CA PHE A 258 -4.70 -5.62 -5.26
C PHE A 258 -4.94 -4.72 -6.49
N MET A 259 -4.62 -5.20 -7.70
CA MET A 259 -4.65 -4.41 -8.94
C MET A 259 -5.97 -4.53 -9.70
N LEU A 260 -6.51 -5.76 -9.78
CA LEU A 260 -7.72 -6.07 -10.55
C LEU A 260 -8.59 -7.02 -9.72
N ALA A 261 -9.27 -6.47 -8.71
CA ALA A 261 -10.10 -7.25 -7.81
C ALA A 261 -11.38 -7.71 -8.51
N HIS A 262 -11.66 -9.01 -8.50
CA HIS A 262 -12.92 -9.57 -9.03
C HIS A 262 -13.90 -9.87 -7.90
N SER A 263 -13.37 -10.12 -6.71
CA SER A 263 -14.13 -10.48 -5.52
C SER A 263 -13.46 -10.00 -4.24
N GLY A 264 -14.28 -9.79 -3.22
CA GLY A 264 -13.82 -9.48 -1.88
C GLY A 264 -14.08 -8.04 -1.47
N GLN A 265 -13.56 -7.69 -0.30
CA GLN A 265 -13.86 -6.42 0.37
C GLN A 265 -12.57 -5.79 0.88
N TYR A 266 -12.55 -4.46 0.89
CA TYR A 266 -11.51 -3.65 1.50
C TYR A 266 -12.18 -2.68 2.46
N PHE A 267 -11.66 -2.60 3.68
CA PHE A 267 -12.08 -1.62 4.67
C PHE A 267 -10.85 -0.97 5.27
N GLU A 268 -10.85 0.36 5.36
CA GLU A 268 -9.84 1.12 6.07
C GLU A 268 -10.52 2.15 6.96
N PHE A 269 -10.15 2.16 8.24
CA PHE A 269 -10.49 3.20 9.19
C PHE A 269 -9.21 3.84 9.69
N GLY A 270 -9.18 5.18 9.73
CA GLY A 270 -8.07 5.94 10.29
C GLY A 270 -8.56 7.11 11.13
N ALA A 271 -7.90 7.32 12.26
CA ALA A 271 -8.09 8.47 13.13
C ALA A 271 -6.74 9.17 13.33
N GLU A 272 -6.70 10.47 13.11
CA GLU A 272 -5.52 11.32 13.20
C GLU A 272 -5.80 12.45 14.20
N GLY A 273 -4.85 12.68 15.09
CA GLY A 273 -4.82 13.86 15.96
C GLY A 273 -3.54 14.65 15.69
N ALA A 274 -3.67 15.95 15.48
CA ALA A 274 -2.57 16.88 15.27
C ALA A 274 -2.56 17.95 16.38
N GLY A 275 -1.38 18.47 16.71
CA GLY A 275 -1.21 19.53 17.71
C GLY A 275 -1.13 19.03 19.16
N GLY A 276 -1.49 19.90 20.10
CA GLY A 276 -1.50 19.65 21.53
C GLY A 276 -0.15 19.12 22.04
N PRO A 277 -0.10 17.88 22.59
CA PRO A 277 1.15 17.30 23.09
C PRO A 277 2.18 17.01 22.00
N LEU A 278 1.80 17.06 20.72
CA LEU A 278 2.68 16.83 19.57
C LEU A 278 3.42 18.10 19.11
N LEU A 279 3.19 19.24 19.77
CA LEU A 279 3.86 20.53 19.51
C LEU A 279 3.65 21.08 18.09
N GLY A 280 2.54 20.72 17.45
CA GLY A 280 2.09 21.34 16.21
C GLY A 280 1.36 22.66 16.48
N SER A 281 1.45 23.61 15.55
CA SER A 281 0.75 24.90 15.60
C SER A 281 -0.78 24.75 15.48
N GLU A 282 -1.24 23.62 14.95
CA GLU A 282 -2.65 23.36 14.68
C GLU A 282 -3.17 22.14 15.42
N ASN A 283 -4.33 22.33 16.05
CA ASN A 283 -5.04 21.36 16.84
C ASN A 283 -6.25 20.86 16.06
N ILE A 284 -6.07 19.75 15.36
CA ILE A 284 -7.08 19.18 14.47
C ILE A 284 -7.22 17.69 14.78
N TRP A 285 -8.44 17.17 14.74
CA TRP A 285 -8.67 15.73 14.66
C TRP A 285 -9.35 15.39 13.34
N LYS A 286 -9.02 14.23 12.79
CA LYS A 286 -9.53 13.77 11.51
C LYS A 286 -9.83 12.28 11.54
N ILE A 287 -11.03 11.91 11.09
CA ILE A 287 -11.44 10.52 10.94
C ILE A 287 -11.74 10.29 9.47
N LYS A 288 -11.25 9.17 8.92
CA LYS A 288 -11.59 8.71 7.57
C LYS A 288 -11.91 7.23 7.58
N ALA A 289 -12.99 6.85 6.92
CA ALA A 289 -13.39 5.48 6.70
C ALA A 289 -13.62 5.25 5.20
N GLU A 290 -13.02 4.21 4.65
CA GLU A 290 -13.22 3.77 3.27
C GLU A 290 -13.64 2.31 3.24
N PHE A 291 -14.70 2.02 2.50
CA PHE A 291 -15.15 0.66 2.23
C PHE A 291 -15.27 0.44 0.72
N LYS A 292 -14.75 -0.68 0.24
CA LYS A 292 -14.91 -1.13 -1.15
C LYS A 292 -15.36 -2.58 -1.17
N THR A 293 -16.27 -2.92 -2.07
CA THR A 293 -16.68 -4.31 -2.30
C THR A 293 -16.66 -4.61 -3.80
N TYR A 294 -16.32 -5.85 -4.14
CA TYR A 294 -16.20 -6.34 -5.51
C TYR A 294 -16.98 -7.65 -5.63
N HIS A 295 -17.80 -7.73 -6.67
CA HIS A 295 -18.62 -8.90 -6.96
C HIS A 295 -18.62 -9.18 -8.46
N THR A 296 -18.18 -10.37 -8.86
CA THR A 296 -18.33 -10.84 -10.24
C THR A 296 -19.82 -11.13 -10.51
N LEU A 297 -20.44 -10.37 -11.42
CA LEU A 297 -21.84 -10.53 -11.82
C LEU A 297 -22.00 -11.63 -12.88
N TRP A 298 -21.09 -11.65 -13.87
CA TRP A 298 -21.05 -12.68 -14.91
C TRP A 298 -19.61 -13.17 -15.10
N ARG A 299 -19.36 -14.42 -14.74
CA ARG A 299 -18.01 -15.01 -14.77
C ARG A 299 -17.52 -15.23 -16.20
N GLU A 300 -18.39 -15.67 -17.10
CA GLU A 300 -18.05 -16.01 -18.49
C GLU A 300 -17.67 -14.76 -19.30
N LYS A 301 -18.22 -13.61 -18.92
CA LYS A 301 -17.99 -12.31 -19.56
C LYS A 301 -17.09 -11.39 -18.74
N ASP A 302 -16.58 -11.87 -17.61
CA ASP A 302 -15.72 -11.13 -16.70
C ASP A 302 -16.32 -9.76 -16.29
N VAL A 303 -17.63 -9.74 -16.03
CA VAL A 303 -18.34 -8.52 -15.62
C VAL A 303 -18.29 -8.41 -14.10
N ILE A 304 -17.75 -7.31 -13.61
CA ILE A 304 -17.49 -7.06 -12.20
C ILE A 304 -18.28 -5.83 -11.77
N PHE A 305 -19.09 -5.99 -10.74
CA PHE A 305 -19.64 -4.87 -9.99
C PHE A 305 -18.68 -4.48 -8.88
N SER A 306 -18.48 -3.19 -8.70
CA SER A 306 -17.78 -2.64 -7.54
C SER A 306 -18.58 -1.49 -6.93
N ALA A 307 -18.53 -1.39 -5.62
CA ALA A 307 -19.06 -0.24 -4.90
C ALA A 307 -18.01 0.29 -3.92
N ARG A 308 -18.00 1.61 -3.73
CA ARG A 308 -17.09 2.32 -2.84
C ARG A 308 -17.88 3.33 -2.02
N VAL A 309 -17.60 3.35 -0.72
CA VAL A 309 -18.07 4.35 0.23
C VAL A 309 -16.85 4.98 0.88
N LEU A 310 -16.79 6.32 0.90
CA LEU A 310 -15.78 7.09 1.61
C LEU A 310 -16.48 8.10 2.50
N VAL A 311 -16.16 8.08 3.79
CA VAL A 311 -16.65 9.03 4.79
C VAL A 311 -15.47 9.68 5.49
N GLY A 312 -15.55 10.99 5.72
CA GLY A 312 -14.54 11.73 6.44
C GLY A 312 -15.15 12.78 7.35
N LEU A 313 -14.50 13.00 8.49
CA LEU A 313 -14.79 14.07 9.44
C LEU A 313 -13.48 14.74 9.81
N VAL A 314 -13.47 16.06 9.88
CA VAL A 314 -12.34 16.86 10.37
C VAL A 314 -12.88 18.05 11.12
N ASP A 315 -12.32 18.31 12.30
CA ASP A 315 -12.67 19.47 13.09
C ASP A 315 -11.48 19.91 13.94
N THR A 316 -11.52 21.14 14.42
CA THR A 316 -10.50 21.67 15.31
C THR A 316 -10.82 21.33 16.77
N TYR A 317 -9.83 21.55 17.63
CA TYR A 317 -10.01 21.56 19.07
C TYR A 317 -9.08 22.60 19.70
N SER A 318 -9.30 22.94 20.97
CA SER A 318 -8.42 23.85 21.72
C SER A 318 -8.26 25.23 21.06
N THR A 319 -7.03 25.65 20.72
CA THR A 319 -6.70 27.01 20.29
C THR A 319 -6.85 27.27 18.80
N THR A 320 -7.17 26.25 18.00
CA THR A 320 -7.28 26.40 16.54
C THR A 320 -8.73 26.70 16.17
N GLU A 321 -8.96 27.87 15.57
CA GLU A 321 -10.32 28.37 15.30
C GLU A 321 -10.95 27.79 14.03
N TYR A 322 -10.15 27.34 13.06
CA TYR A 322 -10.62 26.78 11.79
C TYR A 322 -9.70 25.68 11.28
N VAL A 323 -10.27 24.72 10.54
CA VAL A 323 -9.50 23.68 9.87
C VAL A 323 -8.86 24.28 8.61
N PRO A 324 -7.53 24.30 8.47
CA PRO A 324 -6.89 24.91 7.31
C PRO A 324 -7.32 24.26 5.99
N VAL A 325 -7.26 25.03 4.91
CA VAL A 325 -7.70 24.59 3.58
C VAL A 325 -7.03 23.29 3.12
N TRP A 326 -5.75 23.06 3.40
CA TRP A 326 -5.06 21.82 3.03
C TRP A 326 -5.54 20.59 3.81
N ASP A 327 -6.19 20.78 4.96
CA ASP A 327 -6.71 19.70 5.80
C ASP A 327 -8.22 19.47 5.63
N GLN A 328 -8.92 20.37 4.93
CA GLN A 328 -10.32 20.26 4.57
C GLN A 328 -10.62 19.02 3.72
N LEU A 329 -11.88 18.55 3.79
CA LEU A 329 -12.32 17.41 3.01
C LEU A 329 -12.99 17.87 1.72
N PHE A 330 -12.63 17.19 0.64
CA PHE A 330 -12.91 17.62 -0.73
C PHE A 330 -13.41 16.45 -1.56
N ALA A 331 -14.49 16.67 -2.32
CA ALA A 331 -15.06 15.71 -3.26
C ALA A 331 -15.03 16.28 -4.69
N GLY A 332 -14.71 15.43 -5.65
CA GLY A 332 -14.44 15.76 -7.05
C GLY A 332 -13.13 15.17 -7.57
N GLY A 333 -12.98 15.11 -8.89
CA GLY A 333 -11.80 14.56 -9.57
C GLY A 333 -11.76 13.04 -9.67
N SER A 334 -10.68 12.53 -10.27
CA SER A 334 -10.49 11.09 -10.53
C SER A 334 -10.44 10.22 -9.27
N GLY A 335 -10.01 10.79 -8.13
CA GLY A 335 -9.90 10.09 -6.86
C GLY A 335 -11.20 9.97 -6.06
N SER A 336 -12.26 10.69 -6.45
CA SER A 336 -13.58 10.59 -5.86
C SER A 336 -14.64 10.67 -6.95
N ILE A 337 -15.43 11.74 -7.04
CA ILE A 337 -16.53 11.85 -8.00
C ILE A 337 -15.98 12.28 -9.38
N ARG A 338 -15.86 11.32 -10.30
CA ARG A 338 -15.46 11.58 -11.69
C ARG A 338 -16.49 12.46 -12.41
N GLY A 339 -16.02 13.35 -13.27
CA GLY A 339 -16.85 14.32 -14.00
C GLY A 339 -17.03 15.67 -13.29
N PHE A 340 -16.62 15.76 -12.01
CA PHE A 340 -16.51 17.01 -11.27
C PHE A 340 -15.04 17.38 -11.13
N ASP A 341 -14.75 18.67 -11.06
CA ASP A 341 -13.39 19.15 -10.91
C ASP A 341 -12.82 18.76 -9.55
N PRO A 342 -11.53 18.41 -9.45
CA PRO A 342 -10.85 18.35 -8.17
C PRO A 342 -10.95 19.75 -7.53
N SER A 343 -11.61 19.81 -6.39
CA SER A 343 -11.99 21.07 -5.74
C SER A 343 -10.79 21.92 -5.28
N LEU A 344 -9.63 21.33 -5.01
CA LEU A 344 -8.37 22.09 -4.90
C LEU A 344 -7.86 22.37 -6.31
N GLY A 345 -8.11 23.59 -6.82
CA GLY A 345 -7.59 24.07 -8.11
C GLY A 345 -8.62 24.22 -9.23
N SER A 346 -9.92 24.02 -8.96
CA SER A 346 -10.98 24.24 -9.96
C SER A 346 -11.10 25.74 -10.27
N THR A 347 -10.62 26.14 -11.44
CA THR A 347 -10.78 27.49 -12.01
C THR A 347 -12.04 27.61 -12.88
N VAL A 348 -12.80 26.52 -13.04
CA VAL A 348 -13.94 26.46 -13.97
C VAL A 348 -15.25 26.52 -13.20
N ASN A 349 -15.98 27.61 -13.44
CA ASN A 349 -17.31 27.89 -12.94
C ASN A 349 -18.22 26.64 -12.92
N GLY A 350 -18.59 26.19 -11.72
CA GLY A 350 -19.74 25.29 -11.49
C GLY A 350 -19.45 23.81 -11.26
N GLY A 351 -18.24 23.31 -11.56
CA GLY A 351 -17.94 21.87 -11.56
C GLY A 351 -17.48 21.25 -10.23
N SER A 352 -17.32 22.01 -9.15
CA SER A 352 -16.86 21.51 -7.85
C SER A 352 -18.00 21.10 -6.92
N VAL A 353 -17.79 20.01 -6.14
CA VAL A 353 -18.75 19.49 -5.15
C VAL A 353 -18.39 20.00 -3.75
N GLY A 354 -19.38 20.50 -3.03
CA GLY A 354 -19.24 20.92 -1.62
C GLY A 354 -19.36 22.43 -1.39
N PRO A 355 -19.05 22.90 -0.17
CA PRO A 355 -19.18 24.29 0.23
C PRO A 355 -18.32 25.24 -0.62
N LYS A 356 -18.88 26.41 -0.95
CA LYS A 356 -18.21 27.45 -1.73
C LYS A 356 -18.26 28.79 -1.01
N GLN A 357 -17.18 29.56 -1.08
CA GLN A 357 -17.12 30.96 -0.69
C GLN A 357 -16.68 31.78 -1.90
N ASN A 358 -17.43 32.83 -2.27
CA ASN A 358 -17.18 33.62 -3.49
C ASN A 358 -17.03 32.75 -4.75
N ALA A 359 -17.94 31.78 -4.93
CA ALA A 359 -17.93 30.79 -6.02
C ALA A 359 -16.73 29.81 -6.03
N GLN A 360 -15.86 29.85 -5.02
CA GLN A 360 -14.67 29.02 -4.92
C GLN A 360 -14.86 27.89 -3.90
N PRO A 361 -14.50 26.64 -4.24
CA PRO A 361 -14.60 25.53 -3.31
C PRO A 361 -13.61 25.68 -2.15
N VAL A 362 -14.12 25.59 -0.93
CA VAL A 362 -13.31 25.68 0.31
C VAL A 362 -13.19 24.35 1.05
N GLY A 363 -13.91 23.32 0.59
CA GLY A 363 -14.00 22.03 1.27
C GLY A 363 -14.94 22.09 2.47
N GLY A 364 -15.04 20.98 3.21
CA GLY A 364 -15.88 20.94 4.41
C GLY A 364 -15.34 20.02 5.50
N GLY A 365 -15.80 20.26 6.73
CA GLY A 365 -15.49 19.44 7.91
C GLY A 365 -16.08 18.03 7.86
N THR A 366 -16.94 17.74 6.87
CA THR A 366 -17.55 16.43 6.66
C THR A 366 -17.56 16.09 5.18
N GLN A 367 -17.29 14.83 4.87
CA GLN A 367 -17.35 14.27 3.53
C GLN A 367 -18.09 12.94 3.53
N GLY A 368 -18.93 12.74 2.52
CA GLY A 368 -19.52 11.46 2.15
C GLY A 368 -19.48 11.30 0.64
N VAL A 369 -18.92 10.19 0.15
CA VAL A 369 -18.86 9.84 -1.27
C VAL A 369 -19.29 8.39 -1.42
N TYR A 370 -20.19 8.14 -2.37
CA TYR A 370 -20.61 6.80 -2.79
C TYR A 370 -20.40 6.64 -4.29
N GLN A 371 -19.88 5.50 -4.71
CA GLN A 371 -19.67 5.15 -6.10
C GLN A 371 -20.10 3.71 -6.34
N ALA A 372 -20.77 3.47 -7.48
CA ALA A 372 -21.09 2.16 -7.99
C ALA A 372 -20.61 2.07 -9.43
N GLU A 373 -19.84 1.04 -9.75
CA GLU A 373 -19.22 0.86 -11.07
C GLU A 373 -19.45 -0.57 -11.56
N ILE A 374 -19.73 -0.71 -12.86
CA ILE A 374 -19.72 -1.98 -13.57
C ILE A 374 -18.53 -1.94 -14.52
N SER A 375 -17.59 -2.86 -14.32
CA SER A 375 -16.44 -3.06 -15.19
C SER A 375 -16.67 -4.32 -16.02
N ALA A 376 -16.44 -4.21 -17.32
CA ALA A 376 -16.48 -5.34 -18.23
C ALA A 376 -15.29 -5.23 -19.21
N PRO A 377 -14.70 -6.35 -19.64
CA PRO A 377 -13.65 -6.33 -20.65
C PRO A 377 -14.22 -5.75 -21.95
N PHE A 378 -13.41 -4.93 -22.63
CA PHE A 378 -13.80 -4.38 -23.92
C PHE A 378 -13.86 -5.51 -24.97
N PRO A 379 -14.95 -5.63 -25.75
CA PRO A 379 -15.24 -6.81 -26.58
C PRO A 379 -14.35 -6.99 -27.83
N ILE A 380 -13.17 -6.35 -27.93
CA ILE A 380 -12.35 -6.32 -29.17
C ILE A 380 -11.03 -7.13 -29.06
N LEU A 381 -10.74 -7.83 -27.96
CA LEU A 381 -9.52 -8.66 -27.89
C LEU A 381 -9.83 -10.08 -27.42
N GLU A 382 -10.31 -10.91 -28.35
CA GLU A 382 -10.32 -12.39 -28.22
C GLU A 382 -8.91 -12.99 -28.08
N ASN A 383 -7.86 -12.28 -28.52
CA ASN A 383 -6.49 -12.77 -28.44
C ASN A 383 -5.69 -12.04 -27.37
N ARG A 384 -5.69 -12.62 -26.16
CA ARG A 384 -4.72 -12.29 -25.10
C ARG A 384 -3.30 -12.63 -25.59
N VAL A 385 -2.53 -11.62 -25.99
CA VAL A 385 -1.07 -11.72 -25.88
C VAL A 385 -0.73 -11.57 -24.40
N ARG A 386 -0.47 -12.70 -23.75
CA ARG A 386 0.14 -12.73 -22.42
C ARG A 386 1.61 -12.33 -22.62
N TRP A 387 1.98 -11.12 -22.25
CA TRP A 387 3.40 -10.81 -22.04
C TRP A 387 3.85 -11.54 -20.77
N ALA A 388 4.95 -12.28 -20.93
CA ALA A 388 5.59 -13.14 -19.95
C ALA A 388 6.26 -12.33 -18.82
#